data_AF-A0A3R8DNX9-F1
#
_entry.id   AF-A0A3R8DNX9-F1
#
_cell.length_a   1.000
_cell.length_b   1.000
_cell.length_c   1.000
_cell.angle_alpha   90.00
_cell.angle_beta   90.00
_cell.angle_gamma   90.00
#
_symmetry.space_group_name_H-M   'P 1'
#
loop_
_entity.id
_entity.type
_entity.pdbx_description
1 polymer ?
#
loop_
_entity_poly.entity_id
_entity_poly.type
_entity_poly.pdbx_seq_one_letter_code
_entity_poly.pdbx_strand_id
1 'polypeptide(L)'
;MSNVLMANAIWDWGKHDRAKLPPDHAVRTKAILVGILSDLGRVLMLPTFTRGRHRFTTSGMNEAKEFMHAFHYLCRRITFSTTLLHRQVEVMKDAGLPANEASRINQYHWYIQARVDKLCHIKLYRTPQATRSFTRLCILALPLLYGPYYVYIATAGTTNFAFALTLSMATSLIMIGIFNVEKALEDPFTEEGLDGVKVERAMHRILDALDVVLPPSTTPRAKK
;
A
#
# COMPACT_ATOMS: atom_id res chain seq x y z
N MET A 1 2.77 -12.93 -8.66
CA MET A 1 2.08 -12.65 -9.93
C MET A 1 2.78 -13.32 -11.11
N SER A 2 4.11 -13.20 -11.24
CA SER A 2 4.91 -13.93 -12.26
C SER A 2 4.62 -15.44 -12.30
N ASN A 3 4.60 -16.12 -11.14
CA ASN A 3 4.32 -17.57 -11.10
C ASN A 3 2.96 -17.95 -11.70
N VAL A 4 1.94 -17.10 -11.49
CA VAL A 4 0.61 -17.31 -12.08
C VAL A 4 0.66 -17.13 -13.59
N LEU A 5 1.39 -16.13 -14.07
CA LEU A 5 1.58 -15.93 -15.50
C LEU A 5 2.38 -17.08 -16.13
N MET A 6 3.45 -17.56 -15.48
CA MET A 6 4.23 -18.71 -15.95
C MET A 6 3.36 -19.97 -16.06
N ALA A 7 2.49 -20.22 -15.08
CA ALA A 7 1.55 -21.34 -15.13
C ALA A 7 0.58 -21.22 -16.32
N ASN A 8 0.12 -20.02 -16.64
CA ASN A 8 -0.77 -19.80 -17.79
C ASN A 8 -0.03 -19.75 -19.14
N ALA A 9 1.23 -19.30 -19.18
CA ALA A 9 1.97 -18.99 -20.40
C ALA A 9 2.97 -20.07 -20.86
N ILE A 10 3.49 -20.89 -19.94
CA ILE A 10 4.59 -21.82 -20.24
C ILE A 10 4.24 -23.27 -19.88
N TRP A 11 3.48 -23.48 -18.79
CA TRP A 11 3.23 -24.82 -18.26
C TRP A 11 2.51 -25.75 -19.26
N ASP A 12 3.15 -26.84 -19.67
CA ASP A 12 2.55 -27.87 -20.52
C ASP A 12 2.11 -29.06 -19.66
N TRP A 13 0.85 -29.48 -19.80
CA TRP A 13 0.28 -30.63 -19.07
C TRP A 13 0.27 -31.92 -19.90
N GLY A 14 1.00 -31.95 -21.02
CA GLY A 14 1.22 -33.13 -21.86
C GLY A 14 0.20 -33.27 -22.99
N LYS A 15 0.46 -34.22 -23.90
CA LYS A 15 -0.40 -34.58 -25.06
C LYS A 15 -0.73 -33.45 -26.06
N HIS A 16 0.04 -32.35 -26.08
CA HIS A 16 -0.24 -31.18 -26.92
C HIS A 16 -1.61 -30.50 -26.65
N ASP A 17 -2.23 -30.79 -25.51
CA ASP A 17 -3.54 -30.24 -25.15
C ASP A 17 -3.51 -28.71 -24.97
N ARG A 18 -2.31 -28.14 -24.74
CA ARG A 18 -2.08 -26.69 -24.74
C ARG A 18 -2.47 -26.02 -26.06
N ALA A 19 -2.39 -26.72 -27.20
CA ALA A 19 -2.81 -26.19 -28.50
C ALA A 19 -4.32 -25.91 -28.59
N LYS A 20 -5.12 -26.49 -27.67
CA LYS A 20 -6.56 -26.23 -27.56
C LYS A 20 -6.88 -24.91 -26.85
N LEU A 21 -5.90 -24.31 -26.17
CA LEU A 21 -6.10 -23.02 -25.53
C LEU A 21 -6.29 -21.91 -26.57
N PRO A 22 -7.12 -20.89 -26.27
CA PRO A 22 -7.16 -19.68 -27.06
C PRO A 22 -5.76 -19.04 -27.20
N PRO A 23 -5.37 -18.55 -28.39
CA PRO A 23 -4.05 -17.97 -28.61
C PRO A 23 -3.82 -16.71 -27.77
N ASP A 24 -4.88 -16.03 -27.33
CA ASP A 24 -4.85 -14.84 -26.49
C ASP A 24 -4.86 -15.15 -24.98
N HIS A 25 -4.96 -16.42 -24.56
CA HIS A 25 -5.10 -16.83 -23.15
C HIS A 25 -4.02 -16.24 -22.24
N ALA A 26 -2.75 -16.39 -22.63
CA ALA A 26 -1.61 -15.89 -21.87
C ALA A 26 -1.58 -14.35 -21.82
N VAL A 27 -1.90 -13.70 -22.95
CA VAL A 27 -1.96 -12.23 -23.06
C VAL A 27 -3.09 -11.68 -22.18
N ARG A 28 -4.25 -12.32 -22.19
CA ARG A 28 -5.40 -11.95 -21.36
C ARG A 28 -5.09 -12.13 -19.87
N THR A 29 -4.44 -13.23 -19.50
CA THR A 29 -4.00 -13.47 -18.12
C THR A 29 -3.04 -12.38 -17.65
N LYS A 30 -2.06 -12.02 -18.49
CA LYS A 30 -1.13 -10.91 -18.20
C LYS A 30 -1.89 -9.60 -18.02
N ALA A 31 -2.82 -9.27 -18.92
CA ALA A 31 -3.61 -8.04 -18.83
C ALA A 31 -4.43 -7.96 -17.52
N ILE A 32 -5.01 -9.08 -17.08
CA ILE A 32 -5.74 -9.14 -15.80
C ILE A 32 -4.78 -8.91 -14.61
N LEU A 33 -3.61 -9.55 -14.60
CA LEU A 33 -2.60 -9.35 -13.55
C LEU A 33 -2.09 -7.90 -13.50
N VAL A 34 -1.86 -7.28 -14.66
CA VAL A 34 -1.50 -5.86 -14.77
C VAL A 34 -2.63 -4.97 -14.24
N GLY A 35 -3.88 -5.31 -14.53
CA GLY A 35 -5.06 -4.62 -13.99
C GLY A 35 -5.11 -4.65 -12.46
N ILE A 36 -4.92 -5.83 -11.86
CA ILE A 36 -4.85 -5.99 -10.39
C ILE A 36 -3.72 -5.15 -9.81
N LEU A 37 -2.53 -5.20 -10.43
CA LEU A 37 -1.35 -4.47 -9.96
C LEU A 37 -1.56 -2.95 -10.03
N SER A 38 -2.11 -2.45 -11.14
CA SER A 38 -2.43 -1.03 -11.31
C SER A 38 -3.47 -0.56 -10.29
N ASP A 39 -4.55 -1.32 -10.10
CA ASP A 39 -5.59 -0.95 -9.14
C ASP A 39 -5.08 -1.00 -7.69
N LEU A 40 -4.25 -1.99 -7.35
CA LEU A 40 -3.56 -2.05 -6.06
C LEU A 40 -2.64 -0.83 -5.86
N GLY A 41 -1.83 -0.48 -6.87
CA GLY A 41 -0.98 0.71 -6.82
C GLY A 41 -1.78 1.98 -6.54
N ARG A 42 -2.93 2.14 -7.22
CA ARG A 42 -3.86 3.26 -6.96
C ARG A 42 -4.39 3.24 -5.54
N VAL A 43 -4.81 2.08 -5.01
CA VAL A 43 -5.29 1.95 -3.63
C VAL A 43 -4.23 2.40 -2.63
N LEU A 44 -2.99 1.94 -2.80
CA LEU A 44 -1.89 2.26 -1.87
C LEU A 44 -1.49 3.73 -1.92
N MET A 45 -1.58 4.36 -3.09
CA MET A 45 -1.26 5.77 -3.30
C MET A 45 -2.42 6.72 -3.01
N LEU A 46 -3.63 6.21 -2.69
CA LEU A 46 -4.76 7.08 -2.34
C LEU A 46 -4.39 8.01 -1.16
N PRO A 47 -4.78 9.30 -1.23
CA PRO A 47 -4.61 10.23 -0.12
C PRO A 47 -5.45 9.79 1.06
N THR A 48 -5.00 10.13 2.26
CA THR A 48 -5.61 9.59 3.48
C THR A 48 -6.23 10.66 4.35
N PHE A 49 -7.46 10.40 4.77
CA PHE A 49 -8.31 11.40 5.41
C PHE A 49 -8.56 11.04 6.88
N THR A 50 -7.56 11.26 7.74
CA THR A 50 -7.60 10.78 9.14
C THR A 50 -7.56 11.87 10.21
N ARG A 51 -7.63 13.14 9.80
CA ARG A 51 -7.67 14.27 10.73
C ARG A 51 -9.05 14.39 11.37
N GLY A 52 -9.10 14.90 12.61
CA GLY A 52 -10.37 15.17 13.31
C GLY A 52 -11.38 15.99 12.49
N ARG A 53 -10.92 16.91 11.63
CA ARG A 53 -11.80 17.67 10.71
C ARG A 53 -12.66 16.78 9.82
N HIS A 54 -12.18 15.59 9.42
CA HIS A 54 -12.94 14.67 8.58
C HIS A 54 -14.07 13.94 9.31
N ARG A 55 -14.12 14.08 10.64
CA ARG A 55 -15.20 13.55 11.48
C ARG A 55 -16.14 14.64 11.98
N PHE A 56 -15.66 15.88 12.13
CA PHE A 56 -16.40 16.95 12.80
C PHE A 56 -16.82 18.11 11.87
N THR A 57 -16.30 18.19 10.64
CA THR A 57 -16.66 19.26 9.69
C THR A 57 -17.37 18.70 8.47
N THR A 58 -18.37 19.41 7.95
CA THR A 58 -19.17 18.97 6.78
C THR A 58 -18.30 18.75 5.54
N SER A 59 -17.40 19.69 5.25
CA SER A 59 -16.45 19.57 4.13
C SER A 59 -15.51 18.37 4.32
N GLY A 60 -14.96 18.17 5.52
CA GLY A 60 -14.08 17.04 5.79
C GLY A 60 -14.79 15.68 5.75
N MET A 61 -16.07 15.61 6.15
CA MET A 61 -16.86 14.38 6.02
C MET A 61 -17.10 14.02 4.55
N ASN A 62 -17.32 15.02 3.69
CA ASN A 62 -17.45 14.81 2.26
C ASN A 62 -16.15 14.27 1.64
N GLU A 63 -14.99 14.86 1.98
CA GLU A 63 -13.68 14.35 1.54
C GLU A 63 -13.46 12.88 1.97
N ALA A 64 -13.77 12.53 3.22
CA ALA A 64 -13.65 11.15 3.70
C ALA A 64 -14.60 10.19 2.99
N LYS A 65 -15.81 10.65 2.65
CA LYS A 65 -16.79 9.87 1.90
C LYS A 65 -16.30 9.61 0.47
N GLU A 66 -15.79 10.63 -0.22
CA GLU A 66 -15.20 10.48 -1.56
C GLU A 66 -14.04 9.48 -1.57
N PHE A 67 -13.14 9.57 -0.58
CA PHE A 67 -12.09 8.59 -0.38
C PHE A 67 -12.64 7.16 -0.22
N MET A 68 -13.61 6.97 0.66
CA MET A 68 -14.19 5.65 0.93
C MET A 68 -14.84 5.06 -0.32
N HIS A 69 -15.51 5.90 -1.12
CA HIS A 69 -16.07 5.48 -2.41
C HIS A 69 -14.98 5.05 -3.39
N ALA A 70 -13.91 5.84 -3.54
CA ALA A 70 -12.79 5.51 -4.41
C ALA A 70 -12.09 4.21 -3.98
N PHE A 71 -11.84 4.06 -2.68
CA PHE A 71 -11.23 2.86 -2.09
C PHE A 71 -12.09 1.61 -2.35
N HIS A 72 -13.38 1.65 -2.00
CA HIS A 72 -14.29 0.53 -2.25
C HIS A 72 -14.43 0.20 -3.73
N TYR A 73 -14.48 1.21 -4.60
CA TYR A 73 -14.54 1.01 -6.04
C TYR A 73 -13.32 0.24 -6.57
N LEU A 74 -12.11 0.64 -6.16
CA LEU A 74 -10.87 -0.04 -6.55
C LEU A 74 -10.81 -1.46 -5.99
N CYS A 75 -11.14 -1.67 -4.72
CA CYS A 75 -11.19 -3.02 -4.12
C CYS A 75 -12.16 -3.93 -4.87
N ARG A 76 -13.34 -3.43 -5.26
CA ARG A 76 -14.30 -4.19 -6.08
C ARG A 76 -13.72 -4.56 -7.46
N ARG A 77 -12.99 -3.64 -8.10
CA ARG A 77 -12.31 -3.92 -9.38
C ARG A 77 -11.22 -4.96 -9.25
N ILE A 78 -10.46 -4.96 -8.15
CA ILE A 78 -9.48 -6.01 -7.86
C ILE A 78 -10.18 -7.35 -7.67
N THR A 79 -11.21 -7.43 -6.84
CA THR A 79 -11.98 -8.68 -6.64
C THR A 79 -12.56 -9.19 -7.96
N PHE A 80 -13.13 -8.32 -8.79
CA PHE A 80 -13.61 -8.70 -10.11
C PHE A 80 -12.48 -9.21 -11.03
N SER A 81 -11.31 -8.58 -11.00
CA SER A 81 -10.16 -9.06 -11.77
C SER A 81 -9.67 -10.42 -11.26
N THR A 82 -9.73 -10.67 -9.96
CA THR A 82 -9.44 -11.99 -9.36
C THR A 82 -10.44 -13.05 -9.82
N THR A 83 -11.74 -12.74 -9.96
CA THR A 83 -12.70 -13.71 -10.52
C THR A 83 -12.40 -14.02 -11.99
N LEU A 84 -11.95 -13.02 -12.77
CA LEU A 84 -11.49 -13.24 -14.14
C LEU A 84 -10.25 -14.15 -14.21
N LEU A 85 -9.31 -14.06 -13.24
CA LEU A 85 -8.18 -14.99 -13.13
C LEU A 85 -8.65 -16.41 -12.88
N HIS A 86 -9.59 -16.63 -11.95
CA HIS A 86 -10.15 -17.96 -11.72
C HIS A 86 -10.81 -18.51 -12.98
N ARG A 87 -11.49 -17.67 -13.77
CA ARG A 87 -12.06 -18.08 -15.06
C ARG A 87 -11.00 -18.50 -16.09
N GLN A 88 -9.79 -17.93 -16.05
CA GLN A 88 -8.69 -18.41 -16.91
C GLN A 88 -8.32 -19.87 -16.57
N VAL A 89 -8.35 -20.26 -15.29
CA VAL A 89 -8.09 -21.66 -14.90
C VAL A 89 -9.19 -22.60 -15.40
N GLU A 90 -10.44 -22.15 -15.39
CA GLU A 90 -11.56 -22.94 -15.96
C GLU A 90 -11.37 -23.18 -17.46
N VAL A 91 -10.91 -22.17 -18.21
CA VAL A 91 -10.54 -22.35 -19.63
C VAL A 91 -9.42 -23.38 -19.81
N MET A 92 -8.43 -23.39 -18.91
CA MET A 92 -7.37 -24.41 -18.94
C MET A 92 -7.90 -25.81 -18.61
N LYS A 93 -8.85 -25.94 -17.67
CA LYS A 93 -9.51 -27.21 -17.34
C LYS A 93 -10.29 -27.75 -18.53
N ASP A 94 -11.04 -26.89 -19.22
CA ASP A 94 -11.78 -27.26 -20.44
C ASP A 94 -10.84 -27.73 -21.56
N ALA A 95 -9.63 -27.17 -21.62
CA ALA A 95 -8.57 -27.60 -22.54
C ALA A 95 -7.84 -28.88 -22.11
N GLY A 96 -8.16 -29.46 -20.96
CA GLY A 96 -7.60 -30.73 -20.48
C GLY A 96 -6.64 -30.62 -19.28
N LEU A 97 -6.53 -29.46 -18.64
CA LEU A 97 -5.70 -29.30 -17.43
C LEU A 97 -6.23 -30.21 -16.29
N PRO A 98 -5.38 -31.07 -15.71
CA PRO A 98 -5.75 -31.88 -14.55
C PRO A 98 -6.24 -31.06 -13.35
N ALA A 99 -7.24 -31.57 -12.63
CA ALA A 99 -7.88 -30.86 -11.52
C ALA A 99 -6.91 -30.55 -10.35
N ASN A 100 -5.91 -31.41 -10.13
CA ASN A 100 -4.86 -31.20 -9.13
C ASN A 100 -3.98 -29.99 -9.45
N GLU A 101 -3.55 -29.81 -10.70
CA GLU A 101 -2.77 -28.65 -11.14
C GLU A 101 -3.63 -27.38 -11.16
N ALA A 102 -4.89 -27.49 -11.60
CA ALA A 102 -5.85 -26.38 -11.53
C ALA A 102 -6.03 -25.86 -10.09
N SER A 103 -6.15 -26.78 -9.12
CA SER A 103 -6.23 -26.44 -7.69
C SER A 103 -4.98 -25.68 -7.20
N ARG A 104 -3.78 -26.09 -7.63
CA ARG A 104 -2.52 -25.39 -7.31
C ARG A 104 -2.47 -23.98 -7.88
N ILE A 105 -2.93 -23.76 -9.11
CA ILE A 105 -3.00 -22.41 -9.70
C ILE A 105 -3.98 -21.54 -8.90
N ASN A 106 -5.15 -22.09 -8.55
CA ASN A 106 -6.14 -21.39 -7.71
C ASN A 106 -5.60 -21.05 -6.32
N GLN A 107 -4.74 -21.87 -5.74
CA GLN A 107 -4.04 -21.56 -4.49
C GLN A 107 -3.15 -20.31 -4.63
N TYR A 108 -2.45 -20.14 -5.75
CA TYR A 108 -1.68 -18.91 -6.02
C TYR A 108 -2.57 -17.68 -6.21
N HIS A 109 -3.77 -17.81 -6.80
CA HIS A 109 -4.74 -16.72 -6.86
C HIS A 109 -5.19 -16.29 -5.46
N TRP A 110 -5.48 -17.26 -4.59
CA TRP A 110 -5.81 -16.99 -3.19
C TRP A 110 -4.67 -16.27 -2.46
N TYR A 111 -3.42 -16.69 -2.67
CA TYR A 111 -2.27 -15.98 -2.11
C TYR A 111 -2.18 -14.54 -2.60
N ILE A 112 -2.41 -14.26 -3.89
CA ILE A 112 -2.42 -12.88 -4.40
C ILE A 112 -3.50 -12.06 -3.69
N GLN A 113 -4.73 -12.57 -3.64
CA GLN A 113 -5.86 -11.88 -2.99
C GLN A 113 -5.57 -11.61 -1.50
N ALA A 114 -5.10 -12.61 -0.76
CA ALA A 114 -4.78 -12.46 0.66
C ALA A 114 -3.67 -11.43 0.92
N ARG A 115 -2.68 -11.32 0.01
CA ARG A 115 -1.63 -10.29 0.11
C ARG A 115 -2.15 -8.89 -0.23
N VAL A 116 -3.04 -8.78 -1.22
CA VAL A 116 -3.75 -7.52 -1.52
C VAL A 116 -4.53 -7.05 -0.29
N ASP A 117 -5.35 -7.91 0.29
CA ASP A 117 -6.17 -7.57 1.46
C ASP A 117 -5.30 -7.17 2.66
N LYS A 118 -4.18 -7.87 2.87
CA LYS A 118 -3.20 -7.51 3.90
C LYS A 118 -2.62 -6.10 3.68
N LEU A 119 -2.28 -5.74 2.44
CA LEU A 119 -1.78 -4.40 2.12
C LEU A 119 -2.86 -3.32 2.32
N CYS A 120 -4.10 -3.61 1.92
CA CYS A 120 -5.25 -2.74 2.20
C CYS A 120 -5.46 -2.53 3.70
N HIS A 121 -5.36 -3.60 4.52
CA HIS A 121 -5.45 -3.48 5.97
C HIS A 121 -4.33 -2.63 6.56
N ILE A 122 -3.08 -2.77 6.07
CA ILE A 122 -1.98 -1.89 6.51
C ILE A 122 -2.26 -0.44 6.15
N LYS A 123 -2.79 -0.16 4.95
CA LYS A 123 -3.14 1.20 4.51
C LYS A 123 -4.24 1.84 5.39
N LEU A 124 -5.20 1.04 5.83
CA LEU A 124 -6.33 1.48 6.67
C LEU A 124 -5.98 1.53 8.16
N TYR A 125 -5.08 0.65 8.63
CA TYR A 125 -4.69 0.56 10.03
C TYR A 125 -3.84 1.75 10.44
N ARG A 126 -4.23 2.44 11.53
CA ARG A 126 -3.59 3.69 11.95
C ARG A 126 -3.68 3.93 13.46
N THR A 127 -2.81 4.82 13.92
CA THR A 127 -2.86 5.38 15.27
C THR A 127 -4.22 6.03 15.53
N PRO A 128 -4.94 5.63 16.60
CA PRO A 128 -6.22 6.22 16.94
C PRO A 128 -6.16 7.74 17.08
N GLN A 129 -7.20 8.45 16.62
CA GLN A 129 -7.22 9.91 16.70
C GLN A 129 -7.15 10.43 18.15
N ALA A 130 -7.61 9.64 19.13
CA ALA A 130 -7.54 9.98 20.54
C ALA A 130 -6.09 10.06 21.04
N THR A 131 -5.25 9.06 20.73
CA THR A 131 -3.85 9.04 21.14
C THR A 131 -3.07 10.18 20.49
N ARG A 132 -3.29 10.44 19.20
CA ARG A 132 -2.66 11.59 18.51
C ARG A 132 -3.01 12.93 19.16
N SER A 133 -4.29 13.11 19.51
CA SER A 133 -4.76 14.36 20.12
C SER A 133 -4.21 14.50 21.54
N PHE A 134 -4.12 13.40 22.29
CA PHE A 134 -3.50 13.35 23.61
C PHE A 134 -2.02 13.70 23.56
N THR A 135 -1.23 13.10 22.65
CA THR A 135 0.20 13.41 22.49
C THR A 135 0.41 14.91 22.18
N ARG A 136 -0.41 15.51 21.31
CA ARG A 136 -0.34 16.95 21.04
C ARG A 136 -0.63 17.81 22.27
N LEU A 137 -1.63 17.42 23.06
CA LEU A 137 -1.94 18.11 24.31
C LEU A 137 -0.77 18.01 25.30
N CYS A 138 -0.16 16.83 25.43
CA CYS A 138 1.02 16.65 26.28
C CYS A 138 2.19 17.54 25.84
N ILE A 139 2.47 17.62 24.54
CA ILE A 139 3.53 18.50 24.00
C ILE A 139 3.24 19.97 24.32
N LEU A 140 1.97 20.40 24.24
CA LEU A 140 1.57 21.77 24.57
C LEU A 140 1.63 22.06 26.07
N ALA A 141 1.29 21.09 26.92
CA ALA A 141 1.28 21.24 28.36
C ALA A 141 2.67 21.11 29.01
N LEU A 142 3.61 20.40 28.38
CA LEU A 142 4.94 20.12 28.92
C LEU A 142 5.71 21.37 29.35
N PRO A 143 5.76 22.46 28.56
CA PRO A 143 6.46 23.68 28.93
C PRO A 143 5.89 24.36 30.18
N LEU A 144 4.59 24.21 30.46
CA LEU A 144 3.96 24.78 31.67
C LEU A 144 4.43 24.06 32.94
N LEU A 145 4.67 22.75 32.85
CA LEU A 145 5.12 21.94 33.98
C LEU A 145 6.63 22.03 34.20
N TYR A 146 7.41 21.98 33.13
CA TYR A 146 8.88 22.00 33.20
C TYR A 146 9.49 23.40 33.18
N GLY A 147 8.73 24.42 32.75
CA GLY A 147 9.16 25.82 32.74
C GLY A 147 9.69 26.31 34.09
N PRO A 148 8.93 26.16 35.20
CA PRO A 148 9.40 26.51 36.54
C PRO A 148 10.69 25.78 36.94
N TYR A 149 10.83 24.52 36.53
CA TYR A 149 12.03 23.72 36.79
C TYR A 149 13.25 24.25 36.03
N TYR A 150 13.11 24.68 34.77
CA TYR A 150 14.20 25.31 34.03
C TYR A 150 14.64 26.64 34.65
N VAL A 151 13.69 27.43 35.17
CA VAL A 151 13.99 28.66 35.92
C VAL A 151 14.74 28.34 37.21
N TYR A 152 14.30 27.33 37.97
CA TYR A 152 14.97 26.88 39.19
C TYR A 152 16.42 26.45 38.92
N ILE A 153 16.67 25.67 37.86
CA ILE A 153 18.03 25.25 37.47
C ILE A 153 18.92 26.45 37.12
N ALA A 154 18.36 27.50 36.51
CA ALA A 154 19.09 28.71 36.15
C ALA A 154 19.40 29.63 37.35
N THR A 155 18.56 29.63 38.39
CA THR A 155 18.67 30.56 39.54
C THR A 155 19.27 29.93 40.79
N ALA A 156 19.10 28.61 41.02
CA ALA A 156 19.51 27.92 42.24
C ALA A 156 21.02 27.65 42.34
N GLY A 157 21.84 28.21 41.46
CA GLY A 157 23.30 28.18 41.53
C GLY A 157 23.97 26.84 41.22
N THR A 158 23.21 25.78 40.94
CA THR A 158 23.76 24.45 40.59
C THR A 158 24.25 24.37 39.14
N THR A 159 23.74 25.23 38.24
CA THR A 159 24.14 25.31 36.83
C THR A 159 24.06 26.74 36.29
N ASN A 160 24.32 26.95 34.98
CA ASN A 160 24.31 28.25 34.30
C ASN A 160 23.04 28.43 33.43
N PHE A 161 22.65 29.69 33.15
CA PHE A 161 21.53 30.05 32.27
C PHE A 161 21.61 29.36 30.90
N ALA A 162 22.82 29.32 30.32
CA ALA A 162 23.06 28.64 29.04
C ALA A 162 22.66 27.16 29.10
N PHE A 163 22.94 26.48 30.21
CA PHE A 163 22.57 25.07 30.40
C PHE A 163 21.04 24.90 30.43
N ALA A 164 20.33 25.71 31.21
CA ALA A 164 18.86 25.67 31.28
C ALA A 164 18.20 25.94 29.92
N LEU A 165 18.72 26.91 29.15
CA LEU A 165 18.23 27.22 27.81
C LEU A 165 18.45 26.05 26.84
N THR A 166 19.66 25.49 26.80
CA THR A 166 19.96 24.33 25.94
C THR A 166 19.13 23.11 26.30
N LEU A 167 18.90 22.86 27.59
CA LEU A 167 18.05 21.77 28.06
C LEU A 167 16.60 21.96 27.61
N SER A 168 16.06 23.18 27.73
CA SER A 168 14.70 23.51 27.27
C SER A 168 14.54 23.36 25.75
N MET A 169 15.54 23.80 24.98
CA MET A 169 15.56 23.60 23.52
C MET A 169 15.63 22.12 23.16
N ALA A 170 16.49 21.35 23.85
CA ALA A 170 16.65 19.92 23.61
C ALA A 170 15.37 19.14 23.91
N THR A 171 14.71 19.39 25.04
CA THR A 171 13.45 18.70 25.39
C THR A 171 12.34 19.03 24.41
N SER A 172 12.21 20.29 23.98
CA SER A 172 11.23 20.71 22.97
C SER A 172 11.48 20.04 21.62
N LEU A 173 12.76 20.02 21.18
CA LEU A 173 13.17 19.40 19.94
C LEU A 173 12.91 17.89 19.94
N ILE A 174 13.25 17.20 21.02
CA ILE A 174 13.02 15.75 21.16
C ILE A 174 11.52 15.43 21.08
N MET A 175 10.68 16.17 21.79
CA MET A 175 9.23 15.94 21.80
C MET A 175 8.58 16.17 20.44
N ILE A 176 8.90 17.28 19.79
CA ILE A 176 8.41 17.57 18.43
C ILE A 176 8.96 16.56 17.42
N GLY A 177 10.23 16.18 17.57
CA GLY A 177 10.88 15.18 16.74
C GLY A 177 10.18 13.83 16.78
N ILE A 178 9.94 13.29 17.99
CA ILE A 178 9.24 12.01 18.18
C ILE A 178 7.82 12.08 17.59
N PHE A 179 7.09 13.18 17.82
CA PHE A 179 5.75 13.35 17.25
C PHE A 179 5.74 13.36 15.72
N ASN A 180 6.74 13.99 15.11
CA ASN A 180 6.88 14.01 13.65
C ASN A 180 7.25 12.63 13.09
N VAL A 181 8.11 11.87 13.79
CA VAL A 181 8.45 10.49 13.42
C VAL A 181 7.22 9.59 13.50
N GLU A 182 6.44 9.66 14.59
CA GLU A 182 5.18 8.91 14.72
C GLU A 182 4.24 9.19 13.54
N LYS A 183 4.08 10.48 13.18
CA LYS A 183 3.24 10.89 12.07
C LYS A 183 3.77 10.39 10.72
N ALA A 184 5.09 10.39 10.51
CA ALA A 184 5.70 9.91 9.27
C ALA A 184 5.57 8.38 9.11
N LEU A 185 5.54 7.63 10.21
CA LEU A 185 5.41 6.17 10.20
C LEU A 185 3.97 5.67 10.04
N GLU A 186 2.97 6.55 10.19
CA GLU A 186 1.56 6.18 10.16
C GLU A 186 1.08 5.70 8.77
N ASP A 187 1.59 6.29 7.69
CA ASP A 187 1.29 5.83 6.32
C ASP A 187 2.58 5.54 5.55
N PRO A 188 3.02 4.27 5.53
CA PRO A 188 4.27 3.90 4.86
C PRO A 188 4.19 4.01 3.34
N PHE A 189 3.01 4.20 2.76
CA PHE A 189 2.81 4.28 1.30
C PHE A 189 2.75 5.71 0.78
N THR A 190 2.85 6.71 1.66
CA THR A 190 2.89 8.13 1.23
C THR A 190 4.30 8.52 0.78
N GLU A 191 4.36 9.41 -0.21
CA GLU A 191 5.65 9.95 -0.67
C GLU A 191 6.17 11.09 0.21
N GLU A 192 5.39 11.54 1.20
CA GLU A 192 5.78 12.61 2.13
C GLU A 192 6.94 12.21 3.05
N GLY A 193 7.11 10.90 3.31
CA GLY A 193 8.19 10.38 4.15
C GLY A 193 9.49 10.17 3.37
N LEU A 194 10.63 10.51 4.00
CA LEU A 194 11.98 10.19 3.50
C LEU A 194 12.15 8.68 3.26
N ASP A 195 11.65 7.87 4.20
CA ASP A 195 11.79 6.40 4.21
C ASP A 195 10.51 5.65 3.82
N GLY A 196 9.60 6.30 3.09
CA GLY A 196 8.38 5.67 2.59
C GLY A 196 8.64 4.55 1.57
N VAL A 197 7.75 3.57 1.53
CA VAL A 197 7.75 2.51 0.52
C VAL A 197 7.50 3.14 -0.85
N LYS A 198 8.46 2.99 -1.76
CA LYS A 198 8.34 3.47 -3.15
C LYS A 198 7.44 2.55 -3.97
N VAL A 199 6.12 2.71 -3.79
CA VAL A 199 5.07 1.88 -4.41
C VAL A 199 5.26 1.82 -5.92
N GLU A 200 5.43 2.95 -6.59
CA GLU A 200 5.62 2.98 -8.05
C GLU A 200 6.80 2.11 -8.49
N ARG A 201 7.96 2.24 -7.84
CA ARG A 201 9.14 1.42 -8.15
C ARG A 201 8.87 -0.07 -7.94
N ALA A 202 8.15 -0.43 -6.89
CA ALA A 202 7.76 -1.82 -6.62
C ALA A 202 6.79 -2.35 -7.69
N MET A 203 5.80 -1.56 -8.11
CA MET A 203 4.88 -1.92 -9.19
C MET A 203 5.64 -2.12 -10.51
N HIS A 204 6.53 -1.19 -10.88
CA HIS A 204 7.35 -1.32 -12.09
C HIS A 204 8.20 -2.59 -12.10
N ARG A 205 8.86 -2.93 -10.98
CA ARG A 205 9.62 -4.19 -10.87
C ARG A 205 8.75 -5.44 -11.10
N ILE A 206 7.50 -5.42 -10.65
CA ILE A 206 6.57 -6.53 -10.87
C ILE A 206 6.14 -6.57 -12.34
N LEU A 207 5.88 -5.40 -12.97
CA LEU A 207 5.58 -5.32 -14.41
C LEU A 207 6.73 -5.86 -15.25
N ASP A 208 7.97 -5.46 -14.97
CA ASP A 208 9.16 -5.98 -15.65
C ASP A 208 9.25 -7.50 -15.53
N ALA A 209 8.95 -8.06 -14.34
CA ALA A 209 8.93 -9.51 -14.15
C ALA A 209 7.81 -10.21 -14.96
N LEU A 210 6.67 -9.55 -15.20
CA LEU A 210 5.63 -10.08 -16.10
C LEU A 210 6.04 -9.98 -17.57
N ASP A 211 6.74 -8.90 -17.94
CA ASP A 211 7.27 -8.69 -19.30
C ASP A 211 8.38 -9.69 -19.64
N VAL A 212 9.19 -10.12 -18.67
CA VAL A 212 10.16 -11.21 -18.87
C VAL A 212 9.45 -12.54 -19.19
N VAL A 213 8.33 -12.84 -18.54
CA VAL A 213 7.59 -14.10 -18.78
C VAL A 213 6.86 -14.08 -20.11
N LEU A 214 6.25 -12.95 -20.46
CA LEU A 214 5.56 -12.78 -21.72
C LEU A 214 5.87 -11.37 -22.24
N PRO A 215 6.82 -11.22 -23.18
CA PRO A 215 7.19 -9.92 -23.73
C PRO A 215 5.97 -9.19 -24.32
N PRO A 216 5.92 -7.85 -24.24
CA PRO A 216 4.93 -7.09 -24.99
C PRO A 216 5.08 -7.45 -26.48
N SER A 217 3.97 -7.75 -27.15
CA SER A 217 3.99 -7.99 -28.60
C SER A 217 4.61 -6.78 -29.27
N THR A 218 5.77 -6.95 -29.89
CA THR A 218 6.45 -5.94 -30.68
C THR A 218 5.66 -5.67 -31.95
N THR A 219 4.50 -5.00 -31.83
CA THR A 219 3.97 -4.24 -32.96
C THR A 219 4.84 -2.98 -33.01
N PRO A 220 5.68 -2.77 -34.05
CA PRO A 220 6.41 -1.52 -34.16
C PRO A 220 5.38 -0.40 -34.11
N ARG A 221 5.55 0.55 -33.17
CA ARG A 221 4.81 1.80 -33.19
C ARG A 221 5.03 2.38 -34.59
N ALA A 222 4.04 2.26 -35.46
CA ALA A 222 4.01 2.97 -36.71
C ALA A 222 4.15 4.44 -36.34
N LYS A 223 5.30 5.02 -36.65
CA LYS A 223 5.52 6.46 -36.57
C LYS A 223 4.41 7.10 -37.41
N LYS A 224 3.49 7.78 -36.75
CA LYS A 224 2.65 8.80 -37.36
C LYS A 224 3.11 10.13 -36.81
#